data_AF-B8QIR9-F1
#
_entry.id   AF-B8QIR9-F1
#
_cell.length_a   1.000
_cell.length_b   1.000
_cell.length_c   1.000
_cell.angle_alpha   90.00
_cell.angle_beta   90.00
_cell.angle_gamma   90.00
#
_symmetry.space_group_name_H-M   'P 1'
#
loop_
_entity.id
_entity.type
_entity.pdbx_description
1 polymer ?
#
loop_
_entity_poly.entity_id
_entity_poly.type
_entity_poly.pdbx_seq_one_letter_code
_entity_poly.pdbx_strand_id
1 'polypeptide(L)'
;MIWGFLTVIVVGLVLLFAAPFLDFLTPDSTIWLVDLSNSNGPILLAQGAKTLWYQWQSWVYIFLFSLMTAFILGLIYNGIRTFADESLLKAKKELAKKTKEIENIKREYQGQVEKDIVNKHAKEAKRLNKKENEIYAIKRQTENK
;
A
#
# COMPACT_ATOMS: atom_id res chain seq x y z
N MET A 1 2.46 7.51 33.25
CA MET A 1 1.13 6.86 33.23
C MET A 1 1.07 5.65 32.29
N ILE A 2 1.38 5.78 30.99
CA ILE A 2 1.31 4.67 30.01
C ILE A 2 2.20 3.46 30.40
N TRP A 3 3.42 3.70 30.86
CA TRP A 3 4.33 2.62 31.28
C TRP A 3 3.82 1.82 32.48
N GLY A 4 3.21 2.48 33.48
CA GLY A 4 2.62 1.81 34.64
C GLY A 4 1.41 0.94 34.26
N PHE A 5 0.59 1.42 33.32
CA PHE A 5 -0.54 0.65 32.81
C PHE A 5 -0.07 -0.57 31.99
N LEU A 6 0.96 -0.40 31.16
CA LEU A 6 1.55 -1.48 30.38
C LEU A 6 2.13 -2.57 31.30
N THR A 7 2.85 -2.19 32.36
CA THR A 7 3.40 -3.16 33.32
C THR A 7 2.32 -3.96 34.04
N VAL A 8 1.20 -3.33 34.42
CA VAL A 8 0.08 -4.03 35.06
C VAL A 8 -0.56 -5.03 34.11
N ILE A 9 -0.76 -4.67 32.84
CA ILE A 9 -1.28 -5.58 31.82
C ILE A 9 -0.35 -6.78 31.62
N VAL A 10 0.96 -6.54 31.50
CA VAL A 10 1.95 -7.60 31.29
C VAL A 10 1.98 -8.55 32.48
N VAL A 11 2.01 -8.03 33.72
CA VAL A 11 1.99 -8.86 34.93
C VAL A 11 0.68 -9.64 35.03
N GLY A 12 -0.47 -9.02 34.74
CA GLY A 12 -1.76 -9.69 34.73
C GLY A 12 -1.84 -10.83 33.71
N LEU A 13 -1.31 -10.61 32.49
CA LEU A 13 -1.24 -11.66 31.47
C LEU A 13 -0.33 -12.82 31.91
N VAL A 14 0.85 -12.52 32.46
CA VAL A 14 1.77 -13.56 32.96
C VAL A 14 1.10 -14.40 34.05
N LEU A 15 0.40 -13.77 34.99
CA LEU A 15 -0.33 -14.49 36.04
C LEU A 15 -1.48 -15.33 35.49
N LEU A 16 -2.21 -14.86 34.48
CA LEU A 16 -3.30 -15.59 33.84
C LEU A 16 -2.78 -16.84 33.11
N PHE A 17 -1.65 -16.72 32.40
CA PHE A 17 -0.99 -17.87 31.77
C PHE A 17 -0.35 -18.82 32.78
N ALA A 18 0.13 -18.32 33.92
CA ALA A 18 0.70 -19.13 34.98
C ALA A 18 -0.35 -19.73 35.93
N ALA A 19 -1.62 -19.33 35.83
CA ALA A 19 -2.70 -19.69 36.75
C ALA A 19 -2.80 -21.19 37.08
N PRO A 20 -2.74 -22.14 36.13
CA PRO A 20 -2.84 -23.58 36.47
C PRO A 20 -1.58 -24.14 37.15
N PHE A 21 -0.46 -23.40 37.17
CA PHE A 21 0.80 -23.82 37.77
C PHE A 21 1.08 -23.15 39.12
N LEU A 22 0.21 -22.22 39.53
CA LEU A 22 0.34 -21.47 40.77
C LEU A 22 -0.69 -21.99 41.75
N ASP A 23 -0.23 -22.68 42.80
CA ASP A 23 -1.10 -23.32 43.79
C ASP A 23 -2.10 -22.37 44.47
N PHE A 24 -1.79 -21.06 44.55
CA PHE A 24 -2.71 -20.06 45.10
C PHE A 24 -3.83 -19.63 44.14
N LEU A 25 -3.68 -19.89 42.83
CA LEU A 25 -4.67 -19.60 41.78
C LEU A 25 -5.40 -20.86 41.32
N THR A 26 -4.75 -22.02 41.39
CA THR A 26 -5.35 -23.30 41.05
C THR A 26 -6.35 -23.71 42.12
N PRO A 27 -7.64 -23.90 41.78
CA PRO A 27 -8.62 -24.40 42.73
C PRO A 27 -8.24 -25.83 43.14
N ASP A 28 -8.40 -26.12 44.43
CA ASP A 28 -8.03 -27.42 44.98
C ASP A 28 -8.77 -28.55 44.25
N SER A 29 -8.04 -29.65 44.07
CA SER A 29 -8.53 -30.93 43.59
C SER A 29 -9.65 -31.52 44.45
N THR A 30 -9.84 -31.04 45.67
CA THR A 30 -10.94 -31.43 46.59
C THR A 30 -12.26 -30.75 46.27
N ILE A 31 -12.27 -29.69 45.44
CA ILE A 31 -13.47 -28.97 45.03
C ILE A 31 -14.17 -29.77 43.92
N TRP A 32 -15.28 -30.41 44.27
CA TRP A 32 -16.05 -31.26 43.36
C TRP A 32 -17.43 -30.68 43.09
N LEU A 33 -17.83 -30.69 41.82
CA LEU A 33 -19.20 -30.50 41.41
C LEU A 33 -19.79 -31.87 41.13
N VAL A 34 -20.87 -32.22 41.83
CA VAL A 34 -21.49 -33.54 41.77
C VAL A 34 -22.97 -33.35 41.51
N ASP A 35 -23.53 -34.16 40.60
CA ASP A 35 -24.97 -34.27 40.44
C ASP A 35 -25.54 -35.27 41.47
N LEU A 36 -26.45 -34.80 42.30
CA LEU A 36 -27.14 -35.55 43.34
C LEU A 36 -28.57 -35.95 42.95
N SER A 37 -28.96 -35.74 41.68
CA SER A 37 -30.26 -36.13 41.14
C SER A 37 -30.61 -37.60 41.39
N ASN A 38 -29.60 -38.48 41.44
CA ASN A 38 -29.71 -39.86 41.92
C ASN A 38 -28.87 -40.07 43.18
N SER A 39 -29.51 -40.04 44.36
CA SER A 39 -28.84 -40.19 45.66
C SER A 39 -28.10 -41.51 45.85
N ASN A 40 -28.40 -42.54 45.05
CA ASN A 40 -27.74 -43.85 45.13
C ASN A 40 -26.49 -43.96 44.24
N GLY A 41 -26.20 -42.94 43.43
CA GLY A 41 -25.08 -42.95 42.49
C GLY A 41 -24.71 -41.53 42.06
N PRO A 42 -24.12 -40.71 42.94
CA PRO A 42 -23.70 -39.35 42.60
C PRO A 42 -22.74 -39.36 41.41
N ILE A 43 -22.99 -38.48 40.43
CA ILE A 43 -22.16 -38.36 39.23
C ILE A 43 -21.23 -37.16 39.39
N LEU A 44 -19.92 -37.37 39.27
CA LEU A 44 -18.93 -36.29 39.28
C LEU A 44 -19.00 -35.49 37.95
N LEU A 45 -19.40 -34.22 38.03
CA LEU A 45 -19.51 -33.32 36.89
C LEU A 45 -18.22 -32.54 36.62
N ALA A 46 -17.55 -32.08 37.68
CA ALA A 46 -16.34 -31.28 37.56
C ALA A 46 -15.44 -31.41 38.79
N GLN A 47 -14.14 -31.21 38.58
CA GLN A 47 -13.13 -31.15 39.63
C GLN A 47 -12.30 -29.89 39.41
N GLY A 48 -12.16 -29.05 40.43
CA GLY A 48 -11.56 -27.72 40.35
C GLY A 48 -10.30 -27.66 39.48
N ALA A 49 -9.22 -28.31 39.91
CA ALA A 49 -7.95 -28.32 39.20
C ALA A 49 -8.05 -28.81 37.74
N LYS A 50 -8.85 -29.86 37.47
CA LYS A 50 -9.03 -30.40 36.11
C LYS A 50 -9.81 -29.44 35.22
N THR A 51 -10.87 -28.84 35.75
CA THR A 51 -11.69 -27.88 35.01
C THR A 51 -10.88 -26.63 34.65
N LEU A 52 -10.08 -26.10 35.58
CA LEU A 52 -9.17 -24.99 35.28
C LEU A 52 -8.16 -25.37 34.18
N TRP A 53 -7.58 -26.56 34.26
CA TRP A 53 -6.63 -27.05 33.25
C TRP A 53 -7.25 -27.09 31.85
N TYR A 54 -8.44 -27.67 31.71
CA TYR A 54 -9.14 -27.71 30.41
C TYR A 54 -9.49 -26.32 29.89
N GLN A 55 -9.98 -25.44 30.77
CA GLN A 55 -10.25 -24.04 30.40
C GLN A 55 -8.99 -23.33 29.91
N TRP A 56 -7.88 -23.49 30.62
CA TRP A 56 -6.59 -22.90 30.24
C TRP A 56 -6.13 -23.40 28.86
N GLN A 57 -6.22 -24.71 28.61
CA GLN A 57 -5.90 -25.27 27.29
C GLN A 57 -6.79 -24.66 26.19
N SER A 58 -8.11 -24.56 26.42
CA SER A 58 -9.03 -23.94 25.46
C SER A 58 -8.65 -22.48 25.16
N TRP A 59 -8.30 -21.69 26.18
CA TRP A 59 -7.86 -20.31 25.99
C TRP A 59 -6.56 -20.21 25.19
N VAL A 60 -5.59 -21.08 25.48
CA VAL A 60 -4.33 -21.16 24.71
C VAL A 60 -4.60 -21.49 23.25
N TYR A 61 -5.49 -22.45 22.97
CA TYR A 61 -5.87 -22.78 21.60
C TYR A 61 -6.53 -21.61 20.87
N ILE A 62 -7.49 -20.93 21.50
CA ILE A 62 -8.15 -19.76 20.92
C ILE A 62 -7.13 -18.66 20.63
N PHE A 63 -6.23 -18.38 21.56
CA PHE A 63 -5.17 -17.39 21.39
C PHE A 63 -4.28 -17.73 20.20
N LEU A 64 -3.74 -18.95 20.14
CA LEU A 64 -2.87 -19.39 19.03
C LEU A 64 -3.60 -19.37 17.69
N PHE A 65 -4.86 -19.79 17.65
CA PHE A 65 -5.69 -19.75 16.44
C PHE A 65 -5.89 -18.30 15.96
N SER A 66 -6.18 -17.37 16.87
CA SER A 66 -6.31 -15.95 16.54
C SER A 66 -5.00 -15.35 16.02
N LEU A 67 -3.86 -15.74 16.62
CA LEU A 67 -2.54 -15.29 16.19
C LEU A 67 -2.21 -15.79 14.78
N MET A 68 -2.45 -17.07 14.51
CA MET A 68 -2.23 -17.68 13.21
C MET A 68 -3.11 -17.04 12.13
N THR A 69 -4.39 -16.84 12.41
CA THR A 69 -5.31 -16.21 11.44
C THR A 69 -4.91 -14.77 11.13
N ALA A 70 -4.56 -13.98 12.16
CA ALA A 70 -4.03 -12.63 11.97
C ALA A 70 -2.73 -12.61 11.15
N PHE A 71 -1.82 -13.55 11.42
CA PHE A 71 -0.56 -13.67 10.68
C PHE A 71 -0.80 -14.00 9.19
N ILE A 72 -1.68 -14.95 8.89
CA ILE A 72 -2.05 -15.32 7.52
C ILE A 72 -2.69 -14.13 6.80
N LEU A 73 -3.63 -13.43 7.43
CA LEU A 73 -4.25 -12.22 6.88
C LEU A 73 -3.21 -11.14 6.60
N GLY A 74 -2.25 -10.93 7.49
CA GLY A 74 -1.14 -10.00 7.31
C GLY A 74 -0.25 -10.35 6.12
N LEU A 75 0.08 -11.64 5.94
CA LEU A 75 0.84 -12.12 4.79
C LEU A 75 0.09 -11.91 3.47
N ILE A 76 -1.21 -12.24 3.43
CA ILE A 76 -2.04 -12.03 2.24
C ILE A 76 -2.11 -10.54 1.88
N TYR A 77 -2.37 -9.68 2.87
CA TYR A 77 -2.45 -8.24 2.67
C TYR A 77 -1.13 -7.66 2.14
N ASN A 78 0.00 -8.02 2.75
CA ASN A 78 1.32 -7.56 2.30
C ASN A 78 1.69 -8.11 0.92
N GLY A 79 1.30 -9.35 0.61
CA GLY A 79 1.47 -9.94 -0.71
C GLY A 79 0.72 -9.14 -1.77
N ILE A 80 -0.58 -8.91 -1.57
CA ILE A 80 -1.42 -8.12 -2.48
C ILE A 80 -0.85 -6.71 -2.66
N ARG A 81 -0.47 -6.06 -1.56
CA ARG A 81 0.11 -4.71 -1.60
C ARG A 81 1.40 -4.66 -2.41
N THR A 82 2.29 -5.63 -2.24
CA THR A 82 3.58 -5.67 -2.96
C THR A 82 3.36 -5.82 -4.47
N PHE A 83 2.44 -6.71 -4.88
CA PHE A 83 2.09 -6.87 -6.30
C PHE A 83 1.42 -5.62 -6.88
N ALA A 84 0.51 -5.01 -6.12
CA ALA A 84 -0.16 -3.78 -6.52
C ALA A 84 0.87 -2.64 -6.71
N ASP A 85 1.76 -2.44 -5.75
CA ASP A 85 2.80 -1.42 -5.80
C ASP A 85 3.76 -1.65 -6.98
N GLU A 86 4.14 -2.90 -7.27
CA GLU A 86 5.01 -3.20 -8.42
C GLU A 86 4.31 -2.88 -9.75
N SER A 87 3.04 -3.25 -9.89
CA SER A 87 2.24 -2.96 -11.09
C SER A 87 2.06 -1.44 -11.29
N LEU A 88 1.82 -0.71 -10.20
CA LEU A 88 1.63 0.74 -10.19
C LEU A 88 2.95 1.44 -10.54
N LEU A 89 4.07 0.92 -10.04
CA LEU A 89 5.40 1.45 -10.34
C LEU A 89 5.79 1.21 -11.80
N LYS A 90 5.43 0.05 -12.39
CA LYS A 90 5.57 -0.22 -13.83
C LYS A 90 4.73 0.75 -14.66
N ALA A 91 3.45 0.92 -14.32
CA ALA A 91 2.55 1.85 -15.01
C ALA A 91 3.07 3.30 -14.94
N LYS A 92 3.55 3.75 -13.78
CA LYS A 92 4.17 5.09 -13.63
C LYS A 92 5.40 5.26 -14.51
N LYS A 93 6.28 4.25 -14.58
CA LYS A 93 7.47 4.28 -15.46
C LYS A 93 7.08 4.36 -16.93
N GLU A 94 6.07 3.60 -17.34
CA GLU A 94 5.58 3.61 -18.73
C GLU A 94 4.94 4.96 -19.10
N LEU A 95 4.11 5.51 -18.22
CA LEU A 95 3.55 6.86 -18.37
C LEU A 95 4.66 7.91 -18.52
N ALA A 96 5.67 7.90 -17.64
CA ALA A 96 6.80 8.83 -17.74
C ALA A 96 7.58 8.70 -19.05
N LYS A 97 7.73 7.47 -19.58
CA LYS A 97 8.35 7.23 -20.88
C LYS A 97 7.50 7.82 -22.01
N LYS A 98 6.19 7.55 -22.03
CA LYS A 98 5.28 8.11 -23.03
C LYS A 98 5.21 9.63 -22.98
N THR A 99 5.24 10.23 -21.79
CA THR A 99 5.30 11.70 -21.64
C THR A 99 6.57 12.27 -22.26
N LYS A 100 7.73 11.64 -22.03
CA LYS A 100 8.99 12.06 -22.68
C LYS A 100 8.95 11.91 -24.20
N GLU A 101 8.39 10.81 -24.70
CA GLU A 101 8.21 10.60 -26.15
C GLU A 101 7.34 11.69 -26.76
N ILE A 102 6.19 12.02 -26.13
CA ILE A 102 5.30 13.10 -26.57
C ILE A 102 6.02 14.45 -26.54
N GLU A 103 6.81 14.72 -25.50
CA GLU A 103 7.55 15.98 -25.40
C GLU A 103 8.62 16.11 -26.48
N ASN A 104 9.36 15.03 -26.77
CA ASN A 104 10.32 14.99 -27.87
C ASN A 104 9.66 15.21 -29.22
N ILE A 105 8.54 14.51 -29.49
CA ILE A 105 7.75 14.68 -30.71
C ILE A 105 7.28 16.13 -30.83
N LYS A 106 6.77 16.74 -29.74
CA LYS A 106 6.34 18.13 -29.73
C LYS A 106 7.48 19.09 -30.08
N ARG A 107 8.67 18.90 -29.50
CA ARG A 107 9.86 19.72 -29.82
C ARG A 107 10.28 19.56 -31.27
N GLU A 108 10.24 18.34 -31.79
CA GLU A 108 10.57 18.06 -33.19
C GLU A 108 9.58 18.75 -34.14
N TYR A 109 8.27 18.64 -33.87
CA TYR A 109 7.23 19.35 -34.62
C TYR A 109 7.41 20.87 -34.56
N GLN A 110 7.70 21.44 -33.38
CA GLN A 110 7.95 22.88 -33.24
C GLN A 110 9.15 23.33 -34.09
N GLY A 111 10.25 22.57 -34.05
CA GLY A 111 11.43 22.86 -34.86
C GLY A 111 11.19 22.74 -36.36
N GLN A 112 10.34 21.80 -36.79
CA GLN A 112 9.93 21.71 -38.20
C GLN A 112 9.08 22.91 -38.62
N VAL A 113 8.09 23.30 -37.81
CA VAL A 113 7.23 24.46 -38.10
C VAL A 113 8.06 25.74 -38.20
N GLU A 114 9.01 25.94 -37.28
CA GLU A 114 9.90 27.11 -37.31
C GLU A 114 10.76 27.16 -38.58
N LYS A 115 11.35 26.02 -38.98
CA LYS A 115 12.08 25.92 -40.26
C LYS A 115 11.21 26.23 -41.46
N ASP A 116 9.96 25.76 -41.45
CA ASP A 116 9.02 25.98 -42.55
C ASP A 116 8.58 27.46 -42.66
N ILE A 117 8.36 28.12 -41.52
CA ILE A 117 8.05 29.55 -41.45
C ILE A 117 9.24 30.38 -41.96
N VAL A 118 10.45 30.09 -41.49
CA VAL A 118 11.67 30.79 -41.94
C VAL A 118 11.89 30.61 -43.44
N ASN A 119 11.70 29.38 -43.95
CA ASN A 119 11.80 29.11 -45.39
C ASN A 119 10.75 29.86 -46.22
N LYS A 120 9.52 29.99 -45.72
CA LYS A 120 8.47 30.78 -46.38
C LYS A 120 8.85 32.26 -46.41
N HIS A 121 9.27 32.84 -45.29
CA HIS A 121 9.70 34.24 -45.24
C HIS A 121 10.92 34.51 -46.11
N ALA A 122 11.91 33.61 -46.16
CA ALA A 122 13.06 33.74 -47.05
C ALA A 122 12.66 33.73 -48.54
N LYS A 123 11.66 32.91 -48.92
CA LYS A 123 11.10 32.90 -50.28
C LYS A 123 10.36 34.21 -50.59
N GLU A 124 9.59 34.75 -49.65
CA GLU A 124 8.90 36.03 -49.83
C GLU A 124 9.87 37.21 -49.93
N ALA A 125 10.91 37.26 -49.08
CA ALA A 125 11.94 38.29 -49.15
C ALA A 125 12.67 38.28 -50.51
N LYS A 126 13.00 37.10 -51.06
CA LYS A 126 13.56 36.98 -52.42
C LYS A 126 12.61 37.50 -53.49
N ARG A 127 11.31 37.24 -53.38
CA ARG A 127 10.30 37.76 -54.31
C ARG A 127 10.17 39.27 -54.24
N LEU A 128 10.16 39.84 -53.03
CA LEU A 128 10.07 41.29 -52.81
C LEU A 128 11.31 42.00 -53.36
N ASN A 129 12.51 41.51 -53.04
CA ASN A 129 13.76 42.08 -53.55
C ASN A 129 13.84 42.01 -55.09
N LYS A 130 13.37 40.92 -55.70
CA LYS A 130 13.26 40.83 -57.16
C LYS A 130 12.35 41.93 -57.74
N LYS A 131 11.15 42.12 -57.18
CA LYS A 131 10.22 43.18 -57.59
C LYS A 131 10.80 44.57 -57.37
N GLU A 132 11.52 44.78 -56.27
CA GLU A 132 12.14 46.06 -55.95
C GLU A 132 13.23 46.40 -56.96
N ASN A 133 14.09 45.44 -57.32
CA ASN A 133 15.10 45.62 -58.38
C ASN A 133 14.46 45.89 -59.75
N GLU A 134 13.35 45.25 -60.09
CA GLU A 134 12.59 45.53 -61.30
C GLU A 134 12.03 46.96 -61.30
N ILE A 135 11.50 47.45 -60.17
CA ILE A 135 11.04 48.84 -60.02
C ILE A 135 12.19 49.83 -60.15
N TYR A 136 13.34 49.58 -59.50
CA TYR A 136 14.52 50.43 -59.64
C TYR A 136 15.03 50.49 -61.08
N ALA A 137 15.00 49.37 -61.80
CA ALA A 137 15.38 49.31 -63.21
C ALA A 137 14.43 50.15 -64.09
N ILE A 138 13.12 50.05 -63.86
CA ILE A 138 12.10 50.86 -64.56
C ILE A 138 12.30 52.36 -64.26
N LYS A 139 12.54 52.72 -62.99
CA LYS A 139 12.76 54.11 -62.58
C LYS A 139 14.00 54.71 -63.28
N ARG A 140 15.11 53.96 -63.34
CA ARG A 140 16.30 54.36 -64.11
C ARG A 140 16.03 54.54 -65.61
N GLN A 141 15.17 53.72 -66.20
CA GLN A 141 14.77 53.88 -67.61
C GLN A 141 13.87 55.10 -67.83
N THR A 142 13.15 55.54 -66.79
CA THR A 142 12.24 56.68 -66.85
C THR A 142 12.96 58.01 -66.58
N GLU A 143 14.00 58.00 -65.73
CA GLU A 143 14.83 59.18 -65.42
C GLU A 143 15.90 59.51 -66.47
N ASN A 144 16.24 58.55 -67.36
CA ASN A 144 17.18 58.74 -68.47
C ASN A 144 16.50 59.06 -69.82
N LYS A 145 15.23 59.48 -69.81
CA LYS A 145 14.47 59.98 -70.97
C LYS A 145 14.18 61.46 -70.80
#